data_AF-A0A9P5UI12-F1
#
_entry.id   AF-A0A9P5UI12-F1
#
_cell.length_a   1.000
_cell.length_b   1.000
_cell.length_c   1.000
_cell.angle_alpha   90.00
_cell.angle_beta   90.00
_cell.angle_gamma   90.00
#
_symmetry.space_group_name_H-M   'P 1'
#
loop_
_entity.id
_entity.type
_entity.pdbx_description
1 polymer ?
#
loop_
_entity_poly.entity_id
_entity_poly.type
_entity_poly.pdbx_seq_one_letter_code
_entity_poly.pdbx_strand_id
1 'polypeptide(L)'
;MHAKGTLEQVVQSAIQRRFTTYGLSEHMPRYKADQLYPEESHLTTQDLERMYDQFLHEAARLQQKYNDKICLLIGLETEYFDSESIQYVRKLRQPHRHSAWKAIQSETEVGGEGEGGATDISSNSLQVALPQIQYIVGSLHHIHGIPLDFSQELYLKALEDVGHGSWETLFREYFDAQFEMLRGLEPEVVGHLDLVRIFFSSIKGHHHHHHGQSNNDKQDQEEEQDINQNRLTEELWTLVKRNVDFVIAYGGLFELNSRAWKKGLADAYPQRDILQYILSNDGRVTLSDDSHGPDDVGMFYNPELKRYLELMKVEKVYYLTPNTDEQDRPYATFASAETRSFQLVHVRSIPLTSLEFYEKK
;
A
#
# COMPACT_ATOMS: atom_id res chain seq x y z
N MET A 1 -4.93 -12.27 -6.84
CA MET A 1 -4.69 -12.00 -5.40
C MET A 1 -3.78 -13.08 -4.80
N HIS A 2 -2.54 -12.72 -4.47
CA HIS A 2 -1.47 -13.64 -4.02
C HIS A 2 -1.30 -13.73 -2.49
N ALA A 3 -2.26 -13.20 -1.72
CA ALA A 3 -2.22 -13.30 -0.27
C ALA A 3 -2.27 -14.77 0.18
N LYS A 4 -1.33 -15.19 1.03
CA LYS A 4 -1.27 -16.55 1.60
C LYS A 4 -1.73 -16.53 3.05
N GLY A 5 -2.52 -17.52 3.44
CA GLY A 5 -3.10 -17.60 4.78
C GLY A 5 -4.36 -16.73 4.94
N THR A 6 -4.95 -16.76 6.13
CA THR A 6 -6.16 -15.97 6.45
C THR A 6 -5.80 -14.60 7.00
N LEU A 7 -6.72 -13.64 6.90
CA LEU A 7 -6.57 -12.33 7.52
C LEU A 7 -6.36 -12.45 9.04
N GLU A 8 -7.02 -13.40 9.70
CA GLU A 8 -6.80 -13.68 11.12
C GLU A 8 -5.36 -14.12 11.41
N GLN A 9 -4.75 -14.96 10.55
CA GLN A 9 -3.36 -15.37 10.72
C GLN A 9 -2.40 -14.17 10.60
N VAL A 10 -2.67 -13.23 9.68
CA VAL A 10 -1.91 -11.97 9.57
C VAL A 10 -1.99 -11.17 10.87
N VAL A 11 -3.20 -10.97 11.40
CA VAL A 11 -3.41 -10.25 12.68
C VAL A 11 -2.71 -10.96 13.85
N GLN A 12 -2.82 -12.27 13.94
CA GLN A 12 -2.13 -13.06 14.96
C GLN A 12 -0.60 -12.93 14.84
N SER A 13 -0.09 -12.89 13.62
CA SER A 13 1.33 -12.68 13.32
C SER A 13 1.82 -11.30 13.78
N ALA A 14 1.01 -10.25 13.56
CA ALA A 14 1.28 -8.90 14.04
C ALA A 14 1.30 -8.83 15.58
N ILE A 15 0.32 -9.46 16.25
CA ILE A 15 0.29 -9.57 17.71
C ILE A 15 1.53 -10.30 18.25
N GLN A 16 1.92 -11.41 17.63
CA GLN A 16 3.11 -12.17 18.03
C GLN A 16 4.40 -11.35 17.89
N ARG A 17 4.46 -10.47 16.89
CA ARG A 17 5.56 -9.50 16.67
C ARG A 17 5.39 -8.20 17.45
N ARG A 18 4.41 -8.13 18.36
CA ARG A 18 4.16 -7.02 19.29
C ARG A 18 3.83 -5.69 18.61
N PHE A 19 3.23 -5.73 17.42
CA PHE A 19 2.60 -4.53 16.88
C PHE A 19 1.47 -4.08 17.82
N THR A 20 1.48 -2.80 18.18
CA THR A 20 0.44 -2.19 19.03
C THR A 20 -0.67 -1.57 18.18
N THR A 21 -0.34 -1.14 16.97
CA THR A 21 -1.25 -0.61 15.96
C THR A 21 -0.90 -1.23 14.61
N TYR A 22 -1.92 -1.63 13.84
CA TYR A 22 -1.73 -2.27 12.55
C TYR A 22 -2.83 -1.89 11.56
N GLY A 23 -2.42 -1.45 10.37
CA GLY A 23 -3.33 -1.11 9.28
C GLY A 23 -3.63 -2.33 8.41
N LEU A 24 -4.91 -2.58 8.13
CA LEU A 24 -5.37 -3.56 7.15
C LEU A 24 -5.85 -2.79 5.92
N SER A 25 -5.12 -2.85 4.81
CA SER A 25 -5.41 -2.09 3.58
C SER A 25 -5.43 -3.02 2.37
N GLU A 26 -6.57 -3.66 2.12
CA GLU A 26 -6.76 -4.45 0.90
C GLU A 26 -6.84 -3.53 -0.33
N HIS A 27 -6.39 -4.02 -1.48
CA HIS A 27 -6.55 -3.29 -2.74
C HIS A 27 -8.04 -3.05 -3.02
N MET A 28 -8.37 -1.86 -3.51
CA MET A 28 -9.73 -1.57 -3.94
C MET A 28 -10.16 -2.51 -5.08
N PRO A 29 -11.43 -2.93 -5.17
CA PRO A 29 -11.89 -3.75 -6.28
C PRO A 29 -11.77 -3.01 -7.62
N ARG A 30 -11.55 -3.74 -8.71
CA ARG A 30 -11.52 -3.13 -10.05
C ARG A 30 -12.94 -2.86 -10.51
N TYR A 31 -13.15 -1.72 -11.19
CA TYR A 31 -14.49 -1.27 -11.59
C TYR A 31 -14.73 -1.36 -13.10
N LYS A 32 -13.71 -1.73 -13.88
CA LYS A 32 -13.80 -2.09 -15.30
C LYS A 32 -13.05 -3.39 -15.58
N ALA A 33 -13.47 -4.12 -16.61
CA ALA A 33 -12.88 -5.42 -16.95
C ALA A 33 -11.46 -5.32 -17.53
N ASP A 34 -11.12 -4.21 -18.17
CA ASP A 34 -9.78 -3.91 -18.71
C ASP A 34 -8.76 -3.48 -17.65
N GLN A 35 -9.18 -3.39 -16.38
CA GLN A 35 -8.34 -3.06 -15.23
C GLN A 35 -7.87 -4.30 -14.47
N LEU A 36 -8.35 -5.48 -14.84
CA LEU A 36 -8.00 -6.73 -14.17
C LEU A 36 -6.53 -7.06 -14.40
N TYR A 37 -5.85 -7.43 -13.33
CA TYR A 37 -4.49 -7.94 -13.44
C TYR A 37 -4.47 -9.31 -14.14
N PRO A 38 -3.31 -9.74 -14.70
CA PRO A 38 -3.20 -11.05 -15.34
C PRO A 38 -3.67 -12.21 -14.44
N GLU A 39 -3.37 -12.19 -13.14
CA GLU A 39 -3.83 -13.20 -12.20
C GLU A 39 -5.32 -13.10 -11.84
N GLU A 40 -5.97 -11.97 -12.15
CA GLU A 40 -7.40 -11.73 -11.92
C GLU A 40 -8.23 -12.01 -13.17
N SER A 41 -7.61 -12.41 -14.29
CA SER A 41 -8.27 -12.65 -15.58
C SER A 41 -9.41 -13.70 -15.55
N HIS A 42 -9.45 -14.53 -14.51
CA HIS A 42 -10.50 -15.52 -14.26
C HIS A 42 -11.66 -15.00 -13.41
N LEU A 43 -11.59 -13.76 -12.93
CA LEU A 43 -12.57 -13.11 -12.07
C LEU A 43 -13.32 -12.02 -12.84
N THR A 44 -14.50 -11.65 -12.33
CA THR A 44 -15.23 -10.45 -12.75
C THR A 44 -15.03 -9.31 -11.76
N THR A 45 -15.35 -8.08 -12.17
CA THR A 45 -15.40 -6.93 -11.24
C THR A 45 -16.34 -7.18 -10.05
N GLN A 46 -17.44 -7.93 -10.24
CA GLN A 46 -18.37 -8.30 -9.18
C GLN A 46 -17.77 -9.33 -8.21
N ASP A 47 -16.90 -10.22 -8.69
CA ASP A 47 -16.19 -11.15 -7.82
C ASP A 47 -15.18 -10.41 -6.93
N LEU A 48 -14.46 -9.44 -7.50
CA LEU A 48 -13.55 -8.58 -6.73
C LEU A 48 -14.29 -7.72 -5.70
N GLU A 49 -15.44 -7.13 -6.07
CA GLU A 49 -16.28 -6.39 -5.11
C GLU A 49 -16.74 -7.31 -3.96
N ARG A 50 -17.11 -8.56 -4.26
CA ARG A 50 -17.49 -9.54 -3.23
C ARG A 50 -16.32 -9.90 -2.31
N MET A 51 -15.14 -10.14 -2.87
CA MET A 51 -13.93 -10.46 -2.10
C MET A 51 -13.56 -9.29 -1.19
N TYR A 52 -13.66 -8.06 -1.69
CA TYR A 52 -13.43 -6.84 -0.91
C TYR A 52 -14.45 -6.69 0.23
N ASP A 53 -15.75 -6.91 -0.03
CA ASP A 53 -16.77 -6.89 1.02
C ASP A 53 -16.53 -7.97 2.10
N GLN A 54 -16.06 -9.16 1.71
CA GLN A 54 -15.67 -10.23 2.63
C GLN A 54 -14.46 -9.83 3.50
N PHE A 55 -13.44 -9.21 2.89
CA PHE A 55 -12.30 -8.65 3.61
C PHE A 55 -12.77 -7.65 4.68
N LEU A 56 -13.67 -6.73 4.32
CA LEU A 56 -14.18 -5.73 5.26
C LEU A 56 -14.93 -6.36 6.43
N HIS A 57 -15.82 -7.32 6.17
CA HIS A 57 -16.52 -8.04 7.24
C HIS A 57 -15.56 -8.75 8.18
N GLU A 58 -14.55 -9.43 7.64
CA GLU A 58 -13.56 -10.13 8.45
C GLU A 58 -12.67 -9.16 9.23
N ALA A 59 -12.23 -8.06 8.61
CA ALA A 59 -11.44 -7.02 9.27
C ALA A 59 -12.20 -6.41 10.47
N ALA A 60 -13.50 -6.13 10.32
CA ALA A 60 -14.34 -5.63 11.42
C ALA A 60 -14.51 -6.66 12.55
N ARG A 61 -14.71 -7.94 12.20
CA ARG A 61 -14.79 -9.02 13.19
C ARG A 61 -13.48 -9.14 13.98
N LEU A 62 -12.33 -9.05 13.29
CA LEU A 62 -11.00 -9.11 13.91
C LEU A 62 -10.69 -7.89 14.76
N GLN A 63 -11.07 -6.69 14.30
CA GLN A 63 -10.98 -5.45 15.07
C GLN A 63 -11.71 -5.58 16.41
N GLN A 64 -12.89 -6.19 16.44
CA GLN A 64 -13.62 -6.46 17.68
C GLN A 64 -12.96 -7.58 18.52
N LYS A 65 -12.58 -8.70 17.89
CA LYS A 65 -12.03 -9.88 18.56
C LYS A 65 -10.70 -9.62 19.28
N TYR A 66 -9.88 -8.71 18.75
CA TYR A 66 -8.52 -8.46 19.22
C TYR A 66 -8.31 -7.04 19.78
N ASN A 67 -9.39 -6.31 20.11
CA ASN A 67 -9.32 -4.92 20.59
C ASN A 67 -8.55 -4.76 21.92
N ASP A 68 -8.40 -5.82 22.69
CA ASP A 68 -7.65 -5.89 23.95
C ASP A 68 -6.14 -6.13 23.72
N LYS A 69 -5.74 -6.48 22.49
CA LYS A 69 -4.36 -6.90 22.15
C LYS A 69 -3.69 -5.99 21.14
N ILE A 70 -4.42 -5.47 20.16
CA ILE A 70 -3.87 -4.66 19.07
C ILE A 70 -4.93 -3.68 18.55
N CYS A 71 -4.52 -2.45 18.24
CA CYS A 71 -5.36 -1.48 17.56
C CYS A 71 -5.35 -1.75 16.05
N LEU A 72 -6.44 -2.28 15.51
CA LEU A 72 -6.59 -2.49 14.06
C LEU A 72 -7.28 -1.30 13.40
N LEU A 73 -6.73 -0.83 12.28
CA LEU A 73 -7.36 0.15 11.39
C LEU A 73 -7.76 -0.52 10.09
N ILE A 74 -8.97 -0.26 9.62
CA ILE A 74 -9.50 -0.78 8.35
C ILE A 74 -9.38 0.32 7.31
N GLY A 75 -8.53 0.08 6.31
CA GLY A 75 -8.27 0.98 5.20
C GLY A 75 -8.51 0.31 3.86
N LEU A 76 -8.10 1.01 2.81
CA LEU A 76 -7.95 0.47 1.47
C LEU A 76 -6.68 0.99 0.84
N GLU A 77 -6.11 0.22 -0.07
CA GLU A 77 -5.06 0.66 -0.97
C GLU A 77 -5.66 0.96 -2.35
N THR A 78 -5.30 2.11 -2.93
CA THR A 78 -5.89 2.56 -4.20
C THR A 78 -5.24 1.90 -5.41
N GLU A 79 -5.99 1.88 -6.52
CA GLU A 79 -5.41 1.95 -7.86
C GLU A 79 -5.84 3.25 -8.51
N TYR A 80 -4.97 3.86 -9.30
CA TYR A 80 -5.29 5.09 -10.00
C TYR A 80 -5.12 4.94 -11.51
N PHE A 81 -6.24 4.80 -12.21
CA PHE A 81 -6.34 4.75 -13.67
C PHE A 81 -6.60 6.11 -14.27
N ASP A 82 -7.51 6.86 -13.66
CA ASP A 82 -8.03 8.12 -14.16
C ASP A 82 -8.86 8.83 -13.07
N SER A 83 -9.53 9.92 -13.44
CA SER A 83 -10.43 10.64 -12.53
C SER A 83 -11.61 9.81 -12.02
N GLU A 84 -12.02 8.74 -12.74
CA GLU A 84 -13.07 7.85 -12.24
C GLU A 84 -12.57 7.02 -11.05
N SER A 85 -11.27 6.71 -10.99
CA SER A 85 -10.67 6.03 -9.83
C SER A 85 -10.86 6.86 -8.55
N ILE A 86 -10.68 8.19 -8.64
CA ILE A 86 -10.89 9.11 -7.52
C ILE A 86 -12.35 9.04 -7.04
N GLN A 87 -13.30 9.06 -7.98
CA GLN A 87 -14.73 8.97 -7.64
C GLN A 87 -15.07 7.61 -7.02
N TYR A 88 -14.49 6.53 -7.54
CA TYR A 88 -14.70 5.18 -7.04
C TYR A 88 -14.16 5.02 -5.61
N VAL A 89 -12.93 5.46 -5.33
CA VAL A 89 -12.36 5.46 -3.97
C VAL A 89 -13.23 6.28 -3.01
N ARG A 90 -13.67 7.49 -3.41
CA ARG A 90 -14.57 8.31 -2.60
C ARG A 90 -15.91 7.63 -2.32
N LYS A 91 -16.43 6.85 -3.27
CA LYS A 91 -17.63 6.01 -3.08
C LYS A 91 -17.35 4.88 -2.09
N LEU A 92 -16.22 4.16 -2.22
CA LEU A 92 -15.85 3.08 -1.31
C LEU A 92 -15.70 3.55 0.14
N ARG A 93 -15.26 4.79 0.34
CA ARG A 93 -15.09 5.44 1.65
C ARG A 93 -16.40 5.93 2.30
N GLN A 94 -17.50 6.07 1.54
CA GLN A 94 -18.75 6.56 2.10
C GLN A 94 -19.23 5.67 3.27
N PRO A 95 -19.79 6.26 4.34
CA PRO A 95 -20.41 5.49 5.40
C PRO A 95 -21.65 4.75 4.89
N HIS A 96 -22.12 3.76 5.66
CA HIS A 96 -23.38 3.04 5.41
C HIS A 96 -23.44 2.33 4.05
N ARG A 97 -22.30 1.87 3.54
CA ARG A 97 -22.30 0.91 2.43
C ARG A 97 -22.95 -0.39 2.90
N HIS A 98 -23.69 -1.02 2.01
CA HIS A 98 -24.32 -2.30 2.27
C HIS A 98 -23.83 -3.29 1.21
N SER A 99 -23.49 -4.50 1.66
CA SER A 99 -23.30 -5.60 0.73
C SER A 99 -24.67 -6.11 0.26
N ALA A 100 -24.79 -6.35 -1.04
CA ALA A 100 -25.97 -6.98 -1.63
C ALA A 100 -25.99 -8.50 -1.40
N TRP A 101 -24.91 -9.07 -0.86
CA TRP A 101 -24.72 -10.50 -0.68
C TRP A 101 -25.03 -10.94 0.76
N LYS A 102 -25.78 -12.05 0.91
CA LYS A 102 -25.92 -12.74 2.20
C LYS A 102 -24.65 -13.54 2.45
N ALA A 103 -23.95 -13.28 3.55
CA ALA A 103 -22.88 -14.16 4.02
C ALA A 103 -23.42 -15.60 4.07
N ILE A 104 -22.87 -16.50 3.23
CA ILE A 104 -23.19 -17.92 3.31
C ILE A 104 -22.70 -18.37 4.70
N GLN A 105 -23.63 -18.66 5.60
CA GLN A 105 -23.31 -19.42 6.80
C GLN A 105 -22.77 -20.77 6.35
N SER A 106 -21.65 -21.19 6.93
CA SER A 106 -21.08 -22.52 6.72
C SER A 106 -22.15 -23.59 6.92
N GLU A 107 -22.54 -24.27 5.84
CA GLU A 107 -23.40 -25.45 5.90
C GLU A 107 -22.62 -26.58 6.58
N THR A 108 -22.87 -26.78 7.87
CA THR A 108 -22.83 -28.12 8.44
C THR A 108 -24.14 -28.80 8.07
N GLU A 109 -24.16 -29.50 6.94
CA GLU A 109 -25.21 -30.46 6.62
C GLU A 109 -25.12 -31.65 7.59
N VAL A 110 -26.14 -31.81 8.42
CA VAL A 110 -26.55 -33.11 8.96
C VAL A 110 -27.95 -33.36 8.40
N GLY A 111 -28.12 -34.54 7.82
CA GLY A 111 -29.17 -34.86 6.85
C GLY A 111 -30.61 -34.82 7.35
N GLY A 112 -31.51 -34.82 6.37
CA GLY A 112 -32.94 -35.00 6.57
C GLY A 112 -33.69 -34.87 5.25
N GLU A 113 -33.96 -36.01 4.60
CA GLU A 113 -34.90 -36.09 3.47
C GLU A 113 -36.31 -35.72 3.95
N GLY A 114 -36.97 -34.80 3.24
CA GLY A 114 -38.36 -34.43 3.47
C GLY A 114 -38.94 -33.66 2.29
N GLU A 115 -39.90 -34.28 1.59
CA GLU A 115 -40.62 -33.75 0.43
C GLU A 115 -41.55 -32.57 0.77
N GLY A 116 -41.70 -31.66 -0.21
CA GLY A 116 -42.99 -30.97 -0.46
C GLY A 116 -43.10 -29.50 -0.01
N GLY A 117 -43.17 -28.59 -0.99
CA GLY A 117 -43.73 -27.25 -0.80
C GLY A 117 -43.02 -26.16 -1.59
N ALA A 118 -43.55 -25.81 -2.76
CA ALA A 118 -43.18 -24.57 -3.45
C ALA A 118 -43.61 -23.37 -2.59
N THR A 119 -42.66 -22.83 -1.82
CA THR A 119 -42.81 -21.57 -1.12
C THR A 119 -42.23 -20.46 -1.99
N ASP A 120 -43.03 -19.43 -2.19
CA ASP A 120 -42.67 -18.20 -2.87
C ASP A 120 -41.55 -17.49 -2.06
N ILE A 121 -40.30 -17.75 -2.42
CA ILE A 121 -39.14 -17.08 -1.84
C ILE A 121 -39.11 -15.67 -2.42
N SER A 122 -39.87 -14.77 -1.81
CA SER A 122 -39.57 -13.34 -1.91
C SER A 122 -38.11 -13.14 -1.47
N SER A 123 -37.25 -12.82 -2.44
CA SER A 123 -35.83 -12.61 -2.25
C SER A 123 -35.59 -11.27 -1.55
N ASN A 124 -35.99 -11.18 -0.28
CA ASN A 124 -35.49 -10.15 0.61
C ASN A 124 -34.00 -10.43 0.84
N SER A 125 -33.16 -9.84 -0.01
CA SER A 125 -31.73 -9.69 0.21
C SER A 125 -31.55 -8.82 1.46
N LEU A 126 -31.29 -9.46 2.60
CA LEU A 126 -30.90 -8.78 3.83
C LEU A 126 -29.56 -8.08 3.54
N GLN A 127 -29.62 -6.76 3.38
CA GLN A 127 -28.45 -5.92 3.22
C GLN A 127 -27.63 -5.93 4.50
N VAL A 128 -26.35 -6.30 4.42
CA VAL A 128 -25.44 -6.28 5.57
C VAL A 128 -24.62 -5.00 5.52
N ALA A 129 -24.64 -4.21 6.60
CA ALA A 129 -23.83 -3.00 6.70
C ALA A 129 -22.34 -3.34 6.70
N LEU A 130 -21.58 -2.68 5.83
CA LEU A 130 -20.13 -2.80 5.75
C LEU A 130 -19.47 -1.80 6.72
N PRO A 131 -18.32 -2.16 7.33
CA PRO A 131 -17.55 -1.20 8.12
C PRO A 131 -17.07 -0.05 7.24
N GLN A 132 -16.93 1.12 7.85
CA GLN A 132 -16.44 2.30 7.17
C GLN A 132 -14.91 2.25 7.02
N ILE A 133 -14.42 2.64 5.85
CA ILE A 133 -12.99 2.80 5.59
C ILE A 133 -12.45 3.98 6.39
N GLN A 134 -11.47 3.71 7.24
CA GLN A 134 -10.91 4.66 8.20
C GLN A 134 -9.77 5.49 7.60
N TYR A 135 -8.99 4.91 6.70
CA TYR A 135 -7.87 5.57 6.03
C TYR A 135 -7.63 5.00 4.63
N ILE A 136 -6.91 5.76 3.80
CA ILE A 136 -6.50 5.38 2.45
C ILE A 136 -4.97 5.31 2.38
N VAL A 137 -4.46 4.25 1.77
CA VAL A 137 -3.11 4.18 1.22
C VAL A 137 -3.21 4.55 -0.26
N GLY A 138 -2.75 5.75 -0.61
CA GLY A 138 -2.76 6.25 -1.97
C GLY A 138 -1.56 5.70 -2.74
N SER A 139 -1.81 4.74 -3.61
CA SER A 139 -0.82 3.99 -4.37
C SER A 139 -1.11 4.01 -5.88
N LEU A 140 -0.05 3.92 -6.67
CA LEU A 140 -0.09 3.74 -8.13
C LEU A 140 0.70 2.50 -8.50
N HIS A 141 0.05 1.53 -9.13
CA HIS A 141 0.67 0.27 -9.55
C HIS A 141 0.74 0.09 -11.07
N HIS A 142 0.17 1.02 -11.84
CA HIS A 142 0.11 0.92 -13.29
C HIS A 142 0.15 2.31 -13.93
N ILE A 143 0.47 2.35 -15.22
CA ILE A 143 0.37 3.56 -16.04
C ILE A 143 -0.36 3.23 -17.35
N HIS A 144 -1.36 4.02 -17.73
CA HIS A 144 -2.25 3.71 -18.87
C HIS A 144 -2.79 2.26 -18.87
N GLY A 145 -3.11 1.71 -17.70
CA GLY A 145 -3.60 0.34 -17.53
C GLY A 145 -2.55 -0.77 -17.63
N ILE A 146 -1.27 -0.43 -17.79
CA ILE A 146 -0.17 -1.41 -17.81
C ILE A 146 0.46 -1.52 -16.41
N PRO A 147 0.40 -2.68 -15.73
CA PRO A 147 1.03 -2.88 -14.43
C PRO A 147 2.56 -2.67 -14.45
N LEU A 148 3.06 -1.92 -13.47
CA LEU A 148 4.48 -1.59 -13.31
C LEU A 148 5.21 -2.58 -12.38
N ASP A 149 4.51 -3.15 -11.41
CA ASP A 149 5.10 -3.91 -10.30
C ASP A 149 4.75 -5.41 -10.32
N PHE A 150 3.88 -5.81 -11.26
CA PHE A 150 3.48 -7.21 -11.47
C PHE A 150 4.63 -8.06 -12.00
N SER A 151 5.28 -7.63 -13.10
CA SER A 151 6.40 -8.34 -13.70
C SER A 151 7.33 -7.41 -14.47
N GLN A 152 8.60 -7.83 -14.60
CA GLN A 152 9.58 -7.15 -15.44
C GLN A 152 9.12 -7.04 -16.90
N GLU A 153 8.40 -8.03 -17.42
CA GLU A 153 7.89 -8.02 -18.79
C GLU A 153 6.86 -6.90 -19.00
N LEU A 154 5.88 -6.76 -18.10
CA LEU A 154 4.88 -5.70 -18.19
C LEU A 154 5.48 -4.32 -17.93
N TYR A 155 6.47 -4.23 -17.04
CA TYR A 155 7.22 -3.00 -16.85
C TYR A 155 7.94 -2.55 -18.13
N LEU A 156 8.66 -3.46 -18.81
CA LEU A 156 9.31 -3.15 -20.09
C LEU A 156 8.30 -2.83 -21.19
N LYS A 157 7.10 -3.40 -21.14
CA LYS A 157 5.99 -3.02 -22.01
C LYS A 157 5.52 -1.59 -21.73
N ALA A 158 5.36 -1.19 -20.46
CA ALA A 158 5.01 0.18 -20.10
C ALA A 158 6.10 1.17 -20.54
N LEU A 159 7.37 0.80 -20.41
CA LEU A 159 8.50 1.60 -20.90
C LEU A 159 8.42 1.86 -22.41
N GLU A 160 8.05 0.85 -23.20
CA GLU A 160 7.88 1.01 -24.65
C GLU A 160 6.62 1.79 -25.01
N ASP A 161 5.46 1.35 -24.51
CA ASP A 161 4.16 1.86 -24.94
C ASP A 161 3.86 3.27 -24.42
N VAL A 162 4.26 3.55 -23.17
CA VAL A 162 4.01 4.84 -22.49
C VAL A 162 5.29 5.69 -22.48
N GLY A 163 6.41 5.08 -22.11
CA GLY A 163 7.69 5.79 -22.06
C GLY A 163 8.26 6.08 -23.45
N HIS A 164 7.78 5.45 -24.52
CA HIS A 164 8.36 5.51 -25.86
C HIS A 164 9.86 5.14 -25.86
N GLY A 165 10.21 4.14 -25.03
CA GLY A 165 11.58 3.69 -24.79
C GLY A 165 12.38 4.59 -23.84
N SER A 166 11.81 5.70 -23.38
CA SER A 166 12.43 6.63 -22.42
C SER A 166 11.89 6.40 -21.01
N TRP A 167 12.78 6.01 -20.10
CA TRP A 167 12.43 5.86 -18.69
C TRP A 167 12.07 7.21 -18.05
N GLU A 168 12.67 8.31 -18.52
CA GLU A 168 12.35 9.66 -18.05
C GLU A 168 10.91 10.04 -18.38
N THR A 169 10.43 9.66 -19.58
CA THR A 169 9.04 9.85 -19.99
C THR A 169 8.11 9.01 -19.13
N LEU A 170 8.42 7.72 -18.94
CA LEU A 170 7.63 6.84 -18.07
C LEU A 170 7.50 7.38 -16.64
N PHE A 171 8.61 7.91 -16.08
CA PHE A 171 8.63 8.44 -14.72
C PHE A 171 7.85 9.76 -14.63
N ARG A 172 7.94 10.61 -15.66
CA ARG A 172 7.12 11.82 -15.77
C ARG A 172 5.63 11.49 -15.72
N GLU A 173 5.18 10.56 -16.56
CA GLU A 173 3.78 10.10 -16.59
C GLU A 173 3.35 9.53 -15.23
N TYR A 174 4.22 8.74 -14.58
CA TYR A 174 3.97 8.22 -13.24
C TYR A 174 3.81 9.33 -12.19
N PHE A 175 4.72 10.29 -12.11
CA PHE A 175 4.65 11.36 -11.12
C PHE A 175 3.51 12.35 -11.39
N ASP A 176 3.12 12.56 -12.65
CA ASP A 176 1.93 13.34 -13.00
C ASP A 176 0.63 12.61 -12.63
N ALA A 177 0.51 11.33 -12.94
CA ALA A 177 -0.62 10.51 -12.50
C ALA A 177 -0.73 10.45 -10.97
N GLN A 178 0.41 10.31 -10.28
CA GLN A 178 0.48 10.33 -8.82
C GLN A 178 -0.03 11.67 -8.27
N PHE A 179 0.34 12.80 -8.89
CA PHE A 179 -0.10 14.10 -8.43
C PHE A 179 -1.62 14.29 -8.54
N GLU A 180 -2.23 13.80 -9.63
CA GLU A 180 -3.69 13.86 -9.80
C GLU A 180 -4.41 12.99 -8.76
N MET A 181 -3.90 11.78 -8.46
CA MET A 181 -4.38 10.95 -7.37
C MET A 181 -4.30 11.70 -6.02
N LEU A 182 -3.13 12.27 -5.71
CA LEU A 182 -2.89 13.00 -4.46
C LEU A 182 -3.87 14.17 -4.29
N ARG A 183 -4.07 14.98 -5.34
CA ARG A 183 -5.02 16.10 -5.32
C ARG A 183 -6.47 15.65 -5.19
N GLY A 184 -6.82 14.52 -5.80
CA GLY A 184 -8.16 13.97 -5.77
C GLY A 184 -8.56 13.35 -4.44
N LEU A 185 -7.58 12.80 -3.70
CA LEU A 185 -7.84 11.95 -2.55
C LEU A 185 -7.25 12.44 -1.23
N GLU A 186 -6.15 13.20 -1.26
CA GLU A 186 -5.37 13.61 -0.07
C GLU A 186 -5.22 12.44 0.93
N PRO A 187 -4.68 11.29 0.50
CA PRO A 187 -4.71 10.06 1.28
C PRO A 187 -3.94 10.23 2.59
N GLU A 188 -4.38 9.57 3.66
CA GLU A 188 -3.68 9.63 4.94
C GLU A 188 -2.25 9.10 4.85
N VAL A 189 -2.05 8.07 4.02
CA VAL A 189 -0.74 7.47 3.73
C VAL A 189 -0.54 7.46 2.22
N VAL A 190 0.60 7.94 1.74
CA VAL A 190 1.03 7.78 0.35
C VAL A 190 1.92 6.54 0.26
N GLY A 191 1.43 5.52 -0.44
CA GLY A 191 2.12 4.24 -0.63
C GLY A 191 3.35 4.39 -1.53
N HIS A 192 4.39 3.62 -1.22
CA HIS A 192 5.61 3.38 -2.02
C HIS A 192 5.86 4.40 -3.17
N LEU A 193 6.15 5.65 -2.77
CA LEU A 193 6.03 6.85 -3.62
C LEU A 193 6.81 6.82 -4.94
N ASP A 194 7.85 6.01 -5.06
CA ASP A 194 8.65 5.87 -6.27
C ASP A 194 8.67 4.42 -6.80
N LEU A 195 7.55 3.70 -6.68
CA LEU A 195 7.36 2.33 -7.18
C LEU A 195 7.79 2.15 -8.64
N VAL A 196 7.66 3.19 -9.48
CA VAL A 196 8.10 3.17 -10.89
C VAL A 196 9.59 2.80 -11.06
N ARG A 197 10.38 2.86 -9.99
CA ARG A 197 11.80 2.47 -9.98
C ARG A 197 12.03 0.97 -9.77
N ILE A 198 10.99 0.18 -9.48
CA ILE A 198 11.08 -1.24 -9.05
C ILE A 198 11.91 -2.14 -9.98
N PHE A 199 11.76 -1.99 -11.29
CA PHE A 199 12.46 -2.80 -12.28
C PHE A 199 13.46 -2.00 -13.12
N PHE A 200 13.94 -0.86 -12.61
CA PHE A 200 14.84 0.02 -13.37
C PHE A 200 16.12 -0.70 -13.86
N SER A 201 16.70 -1.59 -13.05
CA SER A 201 17.88 -2.40 -13.41
C SER A 201 17.67 -3.34 -14.59
N SER A 202 16.42 -3.54 -15.01
CA SER A 202 16.04 -4.38 -16.16
C SER A 202 16.12 -3.66 -17.50
N ILE A 203 16.29 -2.34 -17.50
CA ILE A 203 16.37 -1.53 -18.72
C ILE A 203 17.73 -1.77 -19.39
N LYS A 204 17.72 -2.21 -20.67
CA LYS A 204 18.94 -2.56 -21.42
C LYS A 204 19.91 -1.38 -21.44
N GLY A 205 21.20 -1.67 -21.19
CA GLY A 205 22.26 -0.67 -21.03
C GLY A 205 22.64 -0.35 -19.58
N HIS A 206 21.86 -0.85 -18.60
CA HIS A 206 22.09 -0.70 -17.16
C HIS A 206 22.30 -2.04 -16.43
N HIS A 207 22.68 -3.11 -17.15
CA HIS A 207 22.89 -4.42 -16.54
C HIS A 207 24.24 -4.50 -15.81
N HIS A 208 24.18 -4.76 -14.51
CA HIS A 208 25.30 -5.32 -13.76
C HIS A 208 25.76 -6.64 -14.42
N HIS A 209 27.06 -6.73 -14.73
CA HIS A 209 27.71 -7.97 -15.08
C HIS A 209 27.71 -8.94 -13.89
N HIS A 210 26.80 -9.90 -13.89
CA HIS A 210 26.98 -11.13 -13.13
C HIS A 210 27.08 -12.32 -14.08
N HIS A 211 28.25 -12.46 -14.69
CA HIS A 211 28.76 -13.73 -15.16
C HIS A 211 30.30 -13.72 -15.17
N GLY A 212 30.91 -14.69 -14.49
CA GLY A 212 32.28 -15.15 -14.77
C GLY A 212 33.32 -14.86 -13.69
N GLN A 213 33.97 -15.94 -13.26
CA GLN A 213 35.10 -15.95 -12.32
C GLN A 213 36.36 -15.22 -12.85
N SER A 214 37.10 -14.67 -11.88
CA SER A 214 38.57 -14.56 -11.79
C SER A 214 39.33 -13.43 -12.52
N ASN A 215 40.05 -12.69 -11.65
CA ASN A 215 41.31 -11.96 -11.81
C ASN A 215 41.30 -10.57 -12.49
N ASN A 216 41.34 -9.52 -11.67
CA ASN A 216 42.61 -8.83 -11.37
C ASN A 216 42.43 -7.76 -10.29
N ASP A 217 43.32 -7.80 -9.29
CA ASP A 217 43.50 -6.79 -8.26
C ASP A 217 43.77 -5.39 -8.85
N LYS A 218 43.17 -4.38 -8.21
CA LYS A 218 43.41 -2.91 -8.31
C LYS A 218 42.36 -2.07 -9.05
N GLN A 219 41.08 -2.29 -8.76
CA GLN A 219 40.02 -1.28 -9.01
C GLN A 219 38.97 -1.18 -7.88
N ASP A 220 39.23 -1.76 -6.71
CA ASP A 220 38.25 -1.95 -5.64
C ASP A 220 38.05 -0.77 -4.68
N GLN A 221 38.24 0.49 -5.12
CA GLN A 221 37.97 1.66 -4.26
C GLN A 221 37.10 2.75 -4.90
N GLU A 222 36.72 2.64 -6.17
CA GLU A 222 35.80 3.60 -6.82
C GLU A 222 34.50 2.96 -7.35
N GLU A 223 34.44 1.63 -7.52
CA GLU A 223 33.24 0.94 -8.06
C GLU A 223 32.15 0.64 -7.02
N GLU A 224 32.42 0.77 -5.72
CA GLU A 224 31.42 0.54 -4.66
C GLU A 224 30.35 1.65 -4.56
N GLN A 225 30.46 2.71 -5.37
CA GLN A 225 29.55 3.88 -5.34
C GLN A 225 28.43 3.88 -6.38
N ASP A 226 28.39 2.91 -7.32
CA ASP A 226 27.43 2.91 -8.44
C ASP A 226 26.26 1.93 -8.27
N ILE A 227 25.77 1.75 -7.04
CA ILE A 227 24.62 0.87 -6.72
C ILE A 227 23.28 1.54 -7.08
N ASN A 228 23.29 2.72 -7.74
CA ASN A 228 22.06 3.45 -8.03
C ASN A 228 22.13 4.27 -9.33
N GLN A 229 22.14 3.54 -10.47
CA GLN A 229 22.07 4.17 -11.79
C GLN A 229 20.70 4.80 -12.13
N ASN A 230 19.73 4.79 -11.19
CA ASN A 230 18.44 5.47 -11.35
C ASN A 230 18.43 6.86 -10.69
N ARG A 231 19.40 7.70 -11.02
CA ARG A 231 19.41 9.10 -10.55
C ARG A 231 18.35 9.89 -11.31
N LEU A 232 17.42 10.49 -10.58
CA LEU A 232 16.40 11.36 -11.16
C LEU A 232 17.06 12.60 -11.79
N THR A 233 16.58 12.99 -12.97
CA THR A 233 16.96 14.26 -13.62
C THR A 233 16.38 15.46 -12.87
N GLU A 234 16.90 16.66 -13.13
CA GLU A 234 16.36 17.90 -12.53
C GLU A 234 14.86 18.11 -12.85
N GLU A 235 14.42 17.70 -14.03
CA GLU A 235 13.01 17.77 -14.42
C GLU A 235 12.14 16.82 -13.60
N LEU A 236 12.59 15.57 -13.42
CA LEU A 236 11.88 14.60 -12.58
C LEU A 236 11.88 15.03 -11.10
N TRP A 237 12.99 15.60 -10.62
CA TRP A 237 13.06 16.19 -9.29
C TRP A 237 12.04 17.30 -9.08
N THR A 238 11.74 18.09 -10.11
CA THR A 238 10.69 19.12 -10.02
C THR A 238 9.32 18.49 -9.75
N LEU A 239 9.02 17.34 -10.37
CA LEU A 239 7.76 16.61 -10.17
C LEU A 239 7.70 15.91 -8.80
N VAL A 240 8.81 15.28 -8.39
CA VAL A 240 8.91 14.64 -7.06
C VAL A 240 8.72 15.67 -5.96
N LYS A 241 9.39 16.82 -6.04
CA LYS A 241 9.24 17.90 -5.05
C LYS A 241 7.81 18.42 -5.02
N ARG A 242 7.20 18.68 -6.19
CA ARG A 242 5.78 19.07 -6.28
C ARG A 242 4.88 18.10 -5.52
N ASN A 243 5.06 16.79 -5.71
CA ASN A 243 4.22 15.76 -5.09
C ASN A 243 4.47 15.66 -3.58
N VAL A 244 5.75 15.62 -3.16
CA VAL A 244 6.14 15.56 -1.75
C VAL A 244 5.67 16.80 -0.99
N ASP A 245 5.92 17.99 -1.53
CA ASP A 245 5.54 19.26 -0.90
C ASP A 245 4.02 19.36 -0.74
N PHE A 246 3.25 18.86 -1.71
CA PHE A 246 1.79 18.79 -1.61
C PHE A 246 1.34 17.88 -0.46
N VAL A 247 1.97 16.70 -0.32
CA VAL A 247 1.66 15.75 0.76
C VAL A 247 1.99 16.32 2.13
N ILE A 248 3.13 16.99 2.26
CA ILE A 248 3.52 17.71 3.47
C ILE A 248 2.49 18.80 3.79
N ALA A 249 2.06 19.57 2.80
CA ALA A 249 1.13 20.68 2.98
C ALA A 249 -0.23 20.24 3.53
N TYR A 250 -0.80 19.12 3.06
CA TYR A 250 -2.07 18.61 3.62
C TYR A 250 -1.87 17.77 4.90
N GLY A 251 -0.63 17.40 5.24
CA GLY A 251 -0.27 16.67 6.46
C GLY A 251 -0.32 15.15 6.33
N GLY A 252 -0.22 14.63 5.11
CA GLY A 252 -0.14 13.20 4.80
C GLY A 252 1.10 12.52 5.36
N LEU A 253 1.03 11.20 5.50
CA LEU A 253 2.16 10.35 5.84
C LEU A 253 2.77 9.75 4.57
N PHE A 254 4.08 9.59 4.53
CA PHE A 254 4.78 8.84 3.50
C PHE A 254 5.04 7.44 4.01
N GLU A 255 4.64 6.44 3.24
CA GLU A 255 4.97 5.06 3.54
C GLU A 255 6.48 4.82 3.37
N LEU A 256 7.13 4.37 4.45
CA LEU A 256 8.46 3.78 4.41
C LEU A 256 8.30 2.25 4.29
N ASN A 257 8.25 1.77 3.06
CA ASN A 257 7.87 0.42 2.72
C ASN A 257 9.07 -0.52 2.61
N SER A 258 9.14 -1.47 3.54
CA SER A 258 10.22 -2.46 3.63
C SER A 258 10.13 -3.60 2.60
N ARG A 259 9.03 -3.69 1.85
CA ARG A 259 8.82 -4.73 0.82
C ARG A 259 9.80 -4.62 -0.35
N ALA A 260 10.36 -3.43 -0.57
CA ALA A 260 11.39 -3.16 -1.56
C ALA A 260 12.56 -4.15 -1.49
N TRP A 261 12.98 -4.56 -0.28
CA TRP A 261 14.06 -5.53 -0.10
C TRP A 261 13.70 -6.93 -0.60
N LYS A 262 12.43 -7.35 -0.49
CA LYS A 262 11.95 -8.61 -1.09
C LYS A 262 12.03 -8.60 -2.62
N LYS A 263 11.94 -7.40 -3.21
CA LYS A 263 12.04 -7.16 -4.65
C LYS A 263 13.49 -6.97 -5.12
N GLY A 264 14.48 -7.06 -4.20
CA GLY A 264 15.90 -6.94 -4.53
C GLY A 264 16.43 -5.52 -4.63
N LEU A 265 15.66 -4.53 -4.15
CA LEU A 265 16.12 -3.13 -4.11
C LEU A 265 17.08 -2.89 -2.94
N ALA A 266 17.98 -1.92 -3.11
CA ALA A 266 18.96 -1.55 -2.10
C ALA A 266 18.34 -0.79 -0.92
N ASP A 267 17.28 -0.01 -1.18
CA ASP A 267 16.58 0.83 -0.21
C ASP A 267 15.12 0.39 -0.05
N ALA A 268 14.49 0.82 1.05
CA ALA A 268 13.03 0.84 1.17
C ALA A 268 12.42 1.80 0.13
N TYR A 269 11.10 1.74 -0.08
CA TYR A 269 10.39 2.86 -0.71
C TYR A 269 10.02 3.93 0.33
N PRO A 270 10.06 5.23 -0.01
CA PRO A 270 10.76 5.75 -1.17
C PRO A 270 12.27 5.55 -1.03
N GLN A 271 13.00 5.49 -2.15
CA GLN A 271 14.45 5.30 -2.04
C GLN A 271 15.14 6.50 -1.36
N ARG A 272 16.42 6.30 -0.97
CA ARG A 272 17.13 7.18 -0.03
C ARG A 272 17.15 8.66 -0.42
N ASP A 273 17.21 8.95 -1.72
CA ASP A 273 17.30 10.31 -2.26
C ASP A 273 16.00 11.09 -1.99
N ILE A 274 14.85 10.48 -2.30
CA ILE A 274 13.54 11.04 -2.02
C ILE A 274 13.25 11.05 -0.51
N LEU A 275 13.62 9.99 0.21
CA LEU A 275 13.46 9.93 1.66
C LEU A 275 14.24 11.05 2.37
N GLN A 276 15.46 11.37 1.92
CA GLN A 276 16.23 12.51 2.44
C GLN A 276 15.50 13.84 2.22
N TYR A 277 14.90 14.04 1.05
CA TYR A 277 14.12 15.24 0.76
C TYR A 277 12.88 15.34 1.67
N ILE A 278 12.14 14.24 1.84
CA ILE A 278 10.98 14.17 2.75
C ILE A 278 11.39 14.57 4.17
N LEU A 279 12.44 13.95 4.71
CA LEU A 279 12.90 14.21 6.08
C LEU A 279 13.42 15.65 6.26
N SER A 280 14.11 16.20 5.26
CA SER A 280 14.66 17.56 5.31
C SER A 280 13.58 18.66 5.25
N ASN A 281 12.35 18.31 4.88
CA ASN A 281 11.22 19.23 4.76
C ASN A 281 10.10 18.91 5.76
N ASP A 282 10.44 18.32 6.91
CA ASP A 282 9.50 17.96 8.00
C ASP A 282 8.39 16.98 7.57
N GLY A 283 8.63 16.20 6.51
CA GLY A 283 7.76 15.12 6.07
C GLY A 283 7.65 13.99 7.10
N ARG A 284 6.47 13.37 7.17
CA ARG A 284 6.12 12.40 8.21
C ARG A 284 6.15 10.99 7.63
N VAL A 285 7.05 10.13 8.10
CA VAL A 285 7.16 8.74 7.62
C VAL A 285 6.42 7.76 8.53
N THR A 286 5.67 6.83 7.93
CA THR A 286 5.01 5.69 8.61
C THR A 286 5.61 4.39 8.12
N LEU A 287 5.75 3.39 8.99
CA LEU A 287 6.36 2.11 8.62
C LEU A 287 5.32 1.19 7.95
N SER A 288 5.75 0.46 6.92
CA SER A 288 4.94 -0.58 6.27
C SER A 288 5.79 -1.78 5.86
N ASP A 289 5.17 -2.96 5.92
CA ASP A 289 5.73 -4.23 5.45
C ASP A 289 5.08 -4.77 4.17
N ASP A 290 3.97 -4.15 3.75
CA ASP A 290 3.16 -4.55 2.59
C ASP A 290 3.00 -6.09 2.52
N SER A 291 2.47 -6.60 3.64
CA SER A 291 2.35 -8.02 3.89
C SER A 291 1.26 -8.67 3.08
N HIS A 292 1.64 -9.70 2.32
CA HIS A 292 0.72 -10.56 1.57
C HIS A 292 0.51 -11.90 2.30
N GLY A 293 0.68 -11.95 3.61
CA GLY A 293 0.50 -13.17 4.41
C GLY A 293 1.18 -13.10 5.77
N PRO A 294 0.93 -14.08 6.65
CA PRO A 294 1.42 -14.05 8.03
C PRO A 294 2.95 -14.07 8.12
N ASP A 295 3.64 -14.72 7.18
CA ASP A 295 5.11 -14.78 7.19
C ASP A 295 5.75 -13.46 6.72
N ASP A 296 4.99 -12.63 6.01
CA ASP A 296 5.44 -11.33 5.53
C ASP A 296 5.41 -10.25 6.61
N VAL A 297 4.57 -10.41 7.64
CA VAL A 297 4.41 -9.42 8.72
C VAL A 297 5.75 -9.10 9.36
N GLY A 298 6.12 -7.82 9.33
CA GLY A 298 7.37 -7.29 9.82
C GLY A 298 8.64 -7.92 9.22
N MET A 299 8.59 -8.68 8.13
CA MET A 299 9.67 -9.55 7.61
C MET A 299 11.08 -8.92 7.64
N PHE A 300 11.18 -7.63 7.29
CA PHE A 300 12.42 -6.87 7.21
C PHE A 300 12.57 -5.82 8.32
N TYR A 301 11.76 -5.84 9.37
CA TYR A 301 11.81 -4.82 10.41
C TYR A 301 13.10 -4.92 11.25
N ASN A 302 13.62 -6.14 11.45
CA ASN A 302 14.85 -6.39 12.19
C ASN A 302 15.76 -7.42 11.47
N PRO A 303 17.03 -7.11 11.18
CA PRO A 303 17.73 -5.84 11.43
C PRO A 303 17.61 -4.79 10.31
N GLU A 304 17.01 -5.12 9.17
CA GLU A 304 17.13 -4.33 7.94
C GLU A 304 16.53 -2.91 8.08
N LEU A 305 15.25 -2.80 8.38
CA LEU A 305 14.57 -1.51 8.56
C LEU A 305 15.16 -0.72 9.73
N LYS A 306 15.47 -1.40 10.85
CA LYS A 306 16.10 -0.75 12.00
C LYS A 306 17.39 -0.05 11.61
N ARG A 307 18.31 -0.76 10.92
CA ARG A 307 19.56 -0.18 10.42
C ARG A 307 19.31 0.93 9.41
N TYR A 308 18.29 0.76 8.56
CA TYR A 308 17.94 1.76 7.56
C TYR A 308 17.44 3.07 8.20
N LEU A 309 16.58 2.99 9.22
CA LEU A 309 16.11 4.13 9.99
C LEU A 309 17.27 4.89 10.67
N GLU A 310 18.24 4.15 11.24
CA GLU A 310 19.46 4.71 11.83
C GLU A 310 20.33 5.40 10.76
N LEU A 311 20.56 4.73 9.62
CA LEU A 311 21.34 5.26 8.50
C LEU A 311 20.76 6.55 7.94
N MET A 312 19.43 6.58 7.77
CA MET A 312 18.69 7.73 7.26
C MET A 312 18.43 8.81 8.31
N LYS A 313 18.92 8.59 9.56
CA LYS A 313 18.78 9.51 10.70
C LYS A 313 17.32 9.88 10.99
N VAL A 314 16.43 8.91 10.91
CA VAL A 314 15.01 9.11 11.26
C VAL A 314 14.90 9.31 12.77
N GLU A 315 14.38 10.46 13.21
CA GLU A 315 14.27 10.77 14.65
C GLU A 315 13.00 10.18 15.28
N LYS A 316 11.91 10.11 14.50
CA LYS A 316 10.60 9.62 14.93
C LYS A 316 9.85 9.04 13.74
N VAL A 317 8.99 8.06 14.04
CA VAL A 317 8.05 7.50 13.08
C VAL A 317 6.63 7.89 13.47
N TYR A 318 5.78 8.04 12.46
CA TYR A 318 4.39 8.45 12.59
C TYR A 318 3.47 7.28 12.33
N TYR A 319 2.28 7.31 12.91
CA TYR A 319 1.27 6.28 12.71
C TYR A 319 -0.12 6.86 12.93
N LEU A 320 -1.11 6.23 12.30
CA LEU A 320 -2.52 6.60 12.47
C LEU A 320 -3.10 5.95 13.71
N THR A 321 -4.02 6.63 14.38
CA THR A 321 -4.85 6.07 15.46
C THR A 321 -6.31 6.48 15.29
N PRO A 322 -7.27 5.69 15.80
CA PRO A 322 -8.68 6.06 15.75
C PRO A 322 -8.95 7.41 16.42
N ASN A 323 -9.86 8.18 15.83
CA ASN A 323 -10.30 9.47 16.37
C ASN A 323 -11.31 9.23 17.51
N THR A 324 -10.83 8.83 18.69
CA THR A 324 -11.68 8.54 19.87
C THR A 324 -11.80 9.71 20.84
N ASP A 325 -10.93 10.71 20.74
CA ASP A 325 -10.94 11.87 21.63
C ASP A 325 -10.40 13.11 20.90
N GLU A 326 -11.23 14.14 20.68
CA GLU A 326 -10.85 15.31 19.88
C GLU A 326 -9.79 16.20 20.54
N GLN A 327 -9.54 16.00 21.84
CA GLN A 327 -8.71 16.90 22.65
C GLN A 327 -7.19 16.62 22.53
N ASP A 328 -6.78 15.50 21.90
CA ASP A 328 -5.37 15.08 21.78
C ASP A 328 -4.96 14.80 20.33
N ARG A 329 -4.98 15.85 19.49
CA ARG A 329 -4.48 15.82 18.11
C ARG A 329 -3.19 16.65 17.99
N PRO A 330 -2.01 16.09 18.32
CA PRO A 330 -0.75 16.84 18.35
C PRO A 330 -0.26 17.28 16.95
N TYR A 331 -0.78 16.65 15.89
CA TYR A 331 -0.38 16.92 14.52
C TYR A 331 -1.59 17.41 13.72
N ALA A 332 -1.51 18.66 13.25
CA ALA A 332 -2.50 19.21 12.34
C ALA A 332 -2.46 18.50 10.98
N THR A 333 -3.64 18.38 10.39
CA THR A 333 -3.88 17.95 9.01
C THR A 333 -4.78 19.00 8.35
N PHE A 334 -4.52 19.28 7.08
CA PHE A 334 -5.15 20.36 6.32
C PHE A 334 -5.79 19.85 5.03
N ALA A 335 -6.13 18.55 5.01
CA ALA A 335 -6.89 17.97 3.92
C ALA A 335 -8.22 18.69 3.76
N SER A 336 -8.65 18.82 2.51
CA SER A 336 -9.93 19.40 2.15
C SER A 336 -11.10 18.63 2.78
N ALA A 337 -12.17 19.35 3.10
CA ALA A 337 -13.40 18.71 3.61
C ALA A 337 -14.03 17.73 2.60
N GLU A 338 -13.74 17.90 1.31
CA GLU A 338 -14.28 17.10 0.21
C GLU A 338 -13.73 15.67 0.22
N THR A 339 -12.44 15.49 0.48
CA THR A 339 -11.76 14.18 0.47
C THR A 339 -12.10 13.33 1.69
N ARG A 340 -12.57 13.98 2.77
CA ARG A 340 -12.88 13.38 4.07
C ARG A 340 -11.66 12.76 4.76
N SER A 341 -10.46 13.12 4.35
CA SER A 341 -9.24 12.59 4.97
C SER A 341 -9.09 13.03 6.42
N PHE A 342 -8.56 12.12 7.24
CA PHE A 342 -8.38 12.28 8.68
C PHE A 342 -9.68 12.48 9.49
N GLN A 343 -10.86 12.17 8.93
CA GLN A 343 -12.11 12.24 9.70
C GLN A 343 -12.20 11.18 10.80
N LEU A 344 -11.70 9.97 10.53
CA LEU A 344 -11.82 8.80 11.43
C LEU A 344 -10.52 8.43 12.13
N VAL A 345 -9.43 9.09 11.75
CA VAL A 345 -8.09 8.83 12.28
C VAL A 345 -7.35 10.15 12.47
N HIS A 346 -6.43 10.19 13.43
CA HIS A 346 -5.45 11.25 13.57
C HIS A 346 -4.04 10.68 13.61
N VAL A 347 -3.06 11.55 13.42
CA VAL A 347 -1.64 11.19 13.41
C VAL A 347 -1.07 11.25 14.82
N ARG A 348 -0.28 10.24 15.18
CA ARG A 348 0.61 10.20 16.35
C ARG A 348 2.04 9.91 15.90
N SER A 349 2.98 10.03 16.84
CA SER A 349 4.39 9.72 16.60
C SER A 349 5.02 9.02 17.78
N ILE A 350 6.06 8.24 17.50
CA ILE A 350 6.95 7.64 18.50
C ILE A 350 8.41 7.96 18.13
N PRO A 351 9.24 8.42 19.08
CA PRO A 351 10.67 8.58 18.85
C PRO A 351 11.31 7.25 18.43
N LEU A 352 12.27 7.27 17.51
CA LEU A 352 12.97 6.05 17.06
C LEU A 352 13.62 5.32 18.25
N THR A 353 14.15 6.05 19.22
CA THR A 353 14.74 5.50 20.46
C THR A 353 13.75 4.75 21.34
N SER A 354 12.45 4.97 21.15
CA SER A 354 11.36 4.31 21.88
C SER A 354 10.72 3.17 21.08
N LEU A 355 11.14 2.95 19.83
CA LEU A 355 10.62 1.90 18.98
C LEU A 355 11.28 0.57 19.31
N GLU A 356 10.49 -0.41 19.73
CA GLU A 356 10.95 -1.77 20.00
C GLU A 356 10.74 -2.66 18.76
N PHE A 357 11.81 -3.31 18.32
CA PHE A 357 11.76 -4.27 17.21
C PHE A 357 11.67 -5.69 17.78
N TYR A 358 10.87 -6.54 17.14
CA TYR A 358 10.82 -7.96 17.50
C TYR A 358 12.16 -8.65 17.17
N GLU A 359 12.58 -9.61 17.99
CA GLU A 359 13.76 -10.42 17.70
C GLU A 359 13.40 -11.55 16.72
N LYS A 360 14.20 -11.73 15.66
CA LYS A 360 14.11 -12.92 14.81
C LYS A 360 14.46 -14.13 15.68
N LYS A 361 13.53 -15.08 15.81
CA LYS A 361 13.75 -16.34 16.53
C LYS A 361 14.78 -17.22 15.84
#